data_AF-A0A922LSJ7-F1
#
_entry.id   AF-A0A922LSJ7-F1
#
_cell.length_a   1.000
_cell.length_b   1.000
_cell.length_c   1.000
_cell.angle_alpha   90.00
_cell.angle_beta   90.00
_cell.angle_gamma   90.00
#
_symmetry.space_group_name_H-M   'P 1'
#
loop_
_entity.id
_entity.type
_entity.pdbx_description
1 polymer ?
#
loop_
_entity_poly.entity_id
_entity_poly.type
_entity_poly.pdbx_seq_one_letter_code
_entity_poly.pdbx_strand_id
1 'polypeptide(L)'
;MTLVAAGVNYEDERISFQDWPKIKPTIPGGRLPAVKITDNHGHVKWMVESLAIARYMAKKHHMMGGTEEEYYNVEKLIGQIICESLKASTGKLAVGDKVTLADLVLIAVIDHVTDLDKEFLTGKYPEIHKHRENLLASSPRLAKYLSDRAATPF
;
A
#
# COMPACT_ATOMS: atom_id res chain seq x y z
N MET A 1 -2.38 2.53 -3.56
CA MET A 1 -1.18 1.83 -4.11
C MET A 1 -1.49 0.44 -4.65
N THR A 2 -2.17 -0.46 -3.92
CA THR A 2 -2.49 -1.81 -4.42
C THR A 2 -3.25 -1.80 -5.76
N LEU A 3 -4.31 -0.98 -5.86
CA LEU A 3 -5.07 -0.84 -7.11
C LEU A 3 -4.21 -0.32 -8.27
N VAL A 4 -3.35 0.67 -8.01
CA VAL A 4 -2.40 1.22 -9.00
C VAL A 4 -1.44 0.15 -9.50
N ALA A 5 -0.78 -0.59 -8.60
CA ALA A 5 0.15 -1.64 -8.97
C ALA A 5 -0.54 -2.74 -9.79
N ALA A 6 -1.77 -3.10 -9.42
CA ALA A 6 -2.61 -4.05 -10.13
C ALA A 6 -3.20 -3.51 -11.45
N GLY A 7 -3.08 -2.21 -11.75
CA GLY A 7 -3.66 -1.58 -12.93
C GLY A 7 -5.19 -1.51 -12.89
N VAL A 8 -5.79 -1.42 -11.70
CA VAL A 8 -7.23 -1.31 -11.49
C VAL A 8 -7.63 0.16 -11.39
N ASN A 9 -8.61 0.57 -12.21
CA ASN A 9 -9.19 1.91 -12.13
C ASN A 9 -10.02 2.07 -10.85
N TYR A 10 -9.98 3.28 -10.29
CA TYR A 10 -10.74 3.66 -9.12
C TYR A 10 -10.99 5.17 -9.12
N GLU A 11 -11.98 5.59 -8.33
CA GLU A 11 -12.20 6.99 -8.00
C GLU A 11 -11.61 7.28 -6.61
N ASP A 12 -10.79 8.34 -6.50
CA ASP A 12 -10.19 8.78 -5.23
C ASP A 12 -11.06 9.88 -4.60
N GLU A 13 -11.97 9.50 -3.71
CA GLU A 13 -12.83 10.44 -3.00
C GLU A 13 -12.17 10.92 -1.70
N ARG A 14 -11.54 12.11 -1.75
CA ARG A 14 -10.90 12.74 -0.58
C ARG A 14 -11.89 13.62 0.15
N ILE A 15 -12.23 13.22 1.37
CA ILE A 15 -13.17 13.95 2.22
C ILE A 15 -12.44 15.01 3.03
N SER A 16 -12.87 16.26 2.91
CA SER A 16 -12.34 17.37 3.72
C SER A 16 -12.73 17.21 5.19
N PHE A 17 -11.91 17.72 6.11
CA PHE A 17 -12.28 17.77 7.54
C PHE A 17 -13.59 18.51 7.80
N GLN A 18 -13.92 19.51 6.97
CA GLN A 18 -15.14 20.32 7.08
C GLN A 18 -16.39 19.52 6.66
N ASP A 19 -16.26 18.65 5.67
CA ASP A 19 -17.38 17.83 5.18
C ASP A 19 -17.54 16.51 5.94
N TRP A 20 -16.49 16.06 6.65
CA TRP A 20 -16.52 14.80 7.38
C TRP A 20 -17.71 14.64 8.33
N PRO A 21 -18.12 15.64 9.15
CA PRO A 21 -19.30 15.51 10.00
C PRO A 21 -20.60 15.20 9.25
N LYS A 22 -20.73 15.68 8.00
CA LYS A 22 -21.91 15.44 7.15
C LYS A 22 -21.88 14.06 6.49
N ILE A 23 -20.69 13.58 6.13
CA ILE A 23 -20.49 12.31 5.41
C ILE A 23 -20.42 11.13 6.37
N LYS A 24 -19.85 11.30 7.57
CA LYS A 24 -19.68 10.24 8.57
C LYS A 24 -20.93 9.37 8.80
N PRO A 25 -22.16 9.92 8.91
CA PRO A 25 -23.37 9.11 9.10
C PRO A 25 -23.68 8.17 7.92
N THR A 26 -23.16 8.43 6.73
CA THR A 26 -23.41 7.61 5.53
C THR A 26 -22.39 6.48 5.37
N ILE A 27 -21.30 6.50 6.13
CA ILE A 27 -20.23 5.50 6.05
C ILE A 27 -20.49 4.39 7.07
N PRO A 28 -20.50 3.10 6.65
CA PRO A 28 -20.64 1.98 7.58
C PRO A 28 -19.56 2.01 8.67
N GLY A 29 -19.99 1.97 9.93
CA GLY A 29 -19.08 2.07 11.08
C GLY A 29 -18.50 3.47 11.34
N GLY A 30 -18.88 4.49 10.54
CA GLY A 30 -18.56 5.89 10.80
C GLY A 30 -17.07 6.23 10.86
N ARG A 31 -16.23 5.48 10.13
CA ARG A 31 -14.77 5.67 10.07
C ARG A 31 -14.25 5.50 8.64
N LEU A 32 -13.12 6.15 8.36
CA LEU A 32 -12.36 5.99 7.12
C LEU A 32 -11.05 5.24 7.40
N PRO A 33 -10.45 4.59 6.37
CA PRO A 33 -10.96 4.47 5.00
C PRO A 33 -12.12 3.48 4.88
N ALA A 34 -12.98 3.72 3.89
CA ALA A 34 -14.02 2.82 3.43
C ALA A 34 -13.97 2.73 1.90
N VAL A 35 -14.26 1.56 1.34
CA VAL A 35 -14.33 1.35 -0.10
C VAL A 35 -15.75 0.94 -0.47
N LYS A 36 -16.32 1.66 -1.43
CA LYS A 36 -17.61 1.35 -2.05
C LYS A 36 -17.35 0.72 -3.41
N ILE A 37 -17.81 -0.52 -3.61
CA ILE A 37 -17.72 -1.22 -4.88
C ILE A 37 -19.14 -1.36 -5.42
N THR A 38 -19.39 -0.81 -6.60
CA THR A 38 -20.66 -0.98 -7.32
C THR A 38 -20.42 -1.95 -8.47
N ASP A 39 -21.16 -3.05 -8.52
CA ASP A 39 -21.07 -3.99 -9.64
C ASP A 39 -21.88 -3.50 -10.86
N ASN A 40 -21.77 -4.22 -11.98
CA ASN A 40 -22.46 -3.87 -13.22
C ASN A 40 -23.99 -4.00 -13.15
N HIS A 41 -24.52 -4.59 -12.07
CA HIS A 41 -25.95 -4.70 -11.80
C HIS A 41 -26.44 -3.64 -10.80
N GLY A 42 -25.55 -2.73 -10.37
CA GLY A 42 -25.86 -1.67 -9.41
C GLY A 42 -25.83 -2.10 -7.95
N HIS A 43 -25.39 -3.33 -7.64
CA HIS A 43 -25.25 -3.75 -6.25
C HIS A 43 -24.05 -3.08 -5.60
N VAL A 44 -24.29 -2.46 -4.45
CA VAL A 44 -23.27 -1.77 -3.67
C VAL A 44 -22.76 -2.67 -2.56
N LYS A 45 -21.45 -2.90 -2.54
CA LYS A 45 -20.74 -3.55 -1.43
C LYS A 45 -19.82 -2.53 -0.76
N TRP A 46 -19.93 -2.43 0.56
CA TRP A 46 -19.01 -1.66 1.38
C TRP A 46 -17.94 -2.56 2.00
N MET A 47 -16.71 -2.07 2.03
CA MET A 47 -15.59 -2.67 2.74
C MET A 47 -14.94 -1.61 3.63
N VAL A 48 -14.58 -2.00 4.85
CA VAL A 48 -13.90 -1.16 5.84
C VAL A 48 -12.65 -1.90 6.34
N GLU A 49 -11.84 -1.23 7.14
CA GLU A 49 -10.52 -1.69 7.62
C GLU A 49 -9.46 -1.69 6.51
N SER A 50 -8.57 -0.68 6.57
CA SER A 50 -7.62 -0.32 5.51
C SER A 50 -6.80 -1.51 5.01
N LEU A 51 -6.18 -2.26 5.92
CA LEU A 51 -5.30 -3.37 5.56
C LEU A 51 -6.06 -4.66 5.27
N ALA A 52 -7.30 -4.82 5.74
CA ALA A 52 -8.16 -5.92 5.31
C ALA A 52 -8.57 -5.74 3.84
N ILE A 53 -8.96 -4.52 3.45
CA ILE A 53 -9.24 -4.15 2.06
C ILE A 53 -7.98 -4.36 1.21
N ALA A 54 -6.83 -3.86 1.66
CA ALA A 54 -5.58 -3.97 0.91
C ALA A 54 -5.17 -5.43 0.68
N ARG A 55 -5.28 -6.30 1.70
CA ARG A 55 -5.03 -7.75 1.57
C ARG A 55 -5.99 -8.41 0.61
N TYR A 56 -7.29 -8.11 0.68
CA TYR A 56 -8.29 -8.64 -0.24
C TYR A 56 -7.96 -8.30 -1.69
N MET A 57 -7.66 -7.02 -1.97
CA MET A 57 -7.29 -6.57 -3.31
C MET A 57 -5.96 -7.19 -3.76
N ALA A 58 -4.95 -7.21 -2.89
CA ALA A 58 -3.66 -7.82 -3.21
C ALA A 58 -3.82 -9.32 -3.53
N LYS A 59 -4.61 -10.06 -2.76
CA LYS A 59 -4.88 -11.48 -3.01
C LYS A 59 -5.57 -11.71 -4.35
N LYS A 60 -6.54 -10.86 -4.71
CA LYS A 60 -7.25 -10.91 -6.00
C LYS A 60 -6.31 -10.68 -7.20
N HIS A 61 -5.21 -9.97 -6.99
CA HIS A 61 -4.23 -9.60 -8.02
C HIS A 61 -2.87 -10.29 -7.85
N HIS A 62 -2.80 -11.41 -7.12
CA HIS A 62 -1.59 -12.22 -6.95
C HIS A 62 -0.40 -11.48 -6.30
N MET A 63 -0.69 -10.57 -5.37
CA MET A 63 0.30 -9.75 -4.66
C MET A 63 0.44 -10.15 -3.19
N MET A 64 0.12 -11.40 -2.84
CA MET A 64 0.20 -11.94 -1.47
C MET A 64 1.12 -13.17 -1.39
N GLY A 65 2.14 -13.25 -2.26
CA GLY A 65 2.98 -14.43 -2.42
C GLY A 65 2.39 -15.46 -3.38
N GLY A 66 3.26 -16.21 -4.05
CA GLY A 66 2.95 -17.34 -4.92
C GLY A 66 2.92 -18.68 -4.20
N THR A 67 3.52 -18.78 -3.01
CA THR A 67 3.47 -19.95 -2.12
C THR A 67 3.04 -19.55 -0.70
N GLU A 68 2.77 -20.55 0.16
CA GLU A 68 2.41 -20.31 1.55
C GLU A 68 3.56 -19.68 2.35
N GLU A 69 4.80 -20.05 2.04
CA GLU A 69 6.01 -19.46 2.63
C GLU A 69 6.20 -18.01 2.20
N GLU A 70 5.95 -17.69 0.92
CA GLU A 70 5.95 -16.30 0.46
C GLU A 70 4.84 -15.49 1.12
N TYR A 71 3.64 -16.05 1.26
CA TYR A 71 2.54 -15.41 2.00
C TYR A 71 2.93 -15.10 3.45
N TYR A 72 3.55 -16.06 4.16
CA TYR A 72 4.07 -15.83 5.50
C TYR A 72 5.08 -14.67 5.53
N ASN A 73 6.02 -14.63 4.57
CA ASN A 73 7.02 -13.57 4.52
C ASN A 73 6.39 -12.19 4.22
N VAL A 74 5.33 -12.14 3.38
CA VAL A 74 4.56 -10.92 3.13
C VAL A 74 3.92 -10.43 4.44
N GLU A 75 3.23 -11.31 5.16
CA GLU A 75 2.55 -10.95 6.41
C GLU A 75 3.54 -10.56 7.51
N LYS A 76 4.66 -11.28 7.63
CA LYS A 76 5.76 -10.94 8.55
C LYS A 76 6.27 -9.53 8.30
N LEU A 77 6.52 -9.17 7.04
CA LEU A 77 7.04 -7.84 6.71
C LEU A 77 5.99 -6.74 6.94
N ILE A 78 4.70 -7.01 6.67
CA ILE A 78 3.62 -6.07 7.01
C ILE A 78 3.55 -5.84 8.53
N GLY A 79 3.76 -6.88 9.34
CA GLY A 79 3.73 -6.76 10.81
C GLY A 79 4.97 -6.12 11.42
N GLN A 80 6.16 -6.32 10.84
CA GLN A 80 7.44 -5.88 11.44
C GLN A 80 8.04 -4.63 10.77
N ILE A 81 8.01 -4.54 9.43
CA ILE A 81 8.57 -3.43 8.65
C ILE A 81 10.07 -3.17 8.99
N ILE A 82 10.91 -4.22 8.94
CA ILE A 82 12.34 -4.14 9.32
C ILE A 82 13.30 -4.56 8.19
N CYS A 83 14.49 -3.98 8.18
CA CYS A 83 15.54 -4.22 7.18
C CYS A 83 16.00 -5.69 7.10
N GLU A 84 16.05 -6.40 8.23
CA GLU A 84 16.45 -7.82 8.25
C GLU A 84 15.54 -8.68 7.38
N SER A 85 14.24 -8.34 7.33
CA SER A 85 13.30 -9.04 6.47
C SER A 85 13.57 -8.81 4.98
N LEU A 86 14.06 -7.62 4.60
CA LEU A 86 14.45 -7.33 3.21
C LEU A 86 15.69 -8.13 2.79
N LYS A 87 16.67 -8.26 3.68
CA LYS A 87 17.89 -9.05 3.42
C LYS A 87 17.61 -10.53 3.20
N ALA A 88 16.56 -11.03 3.86
CA ALA A 88 16.14 -12.42 3.76
C ALA A 88 15.27 -12.71 2.51
N SER A 89 14.95 -11.70 1.70
CA SER A 89 14.19 -11.91 0.46
C SER A 89 14.99 -12.77 -0.51
N THR A 90 14.28 -13.66 -1.23
CA THR A 90 14.85 -14.49 -2.30
C THR A 90 15.06 -13.73 -3.60
N GLY A 91 14.61 -12.47 -3.69
CA GLY A 91 14.70 -11.63 -4.88
C GLY A 91 14.96 -10.16 -4.56
N LYS A 92 14.66 -9.29 -5.53
CA LYS A 92 14.97 -7.85 -5.47
C LYS A 92 13.96 -7.00 -4.70
N LEU A 93 12.78 -7.54 -4.44
CA LEU A 93 11.68 -6.87 -3.75
C LEU A 93 11.51 -7.42 -2.33
N ALA A 94 10.51 -6.95 -1.60
CA ALA A 94 10.27 -7.34 -0.21
C ALA A 94 10.12 -8.85 -0.04
N VAL A 95 9.45 -9.51 -1.00
CA VAL A 95 9.34 -10.98 -1.07
C VAL A 95 9.46 -11.41 -2.54
N GLY A 96 10.58 -12.03 -2.88
CA GLY A 96 10.86 -12.48 -4.25
C GLY A 96 11.09 -11.31 -5.22
N ASP A 97 10.75 -11.53 -6.50
CA ASP A 97 10.97 -10.55 -7.59
C ASP A 97 9.69 -9.88 -8.10
N LYS A 98 8.53 -10.20 -7.50
CA LYS A 98 7.23 -9.63 -7.90
C LYS A 98 6.69 -8.70 -6.82
N VAL A 99 5.98 -7.66 -7.24
CA VAL A 99 5.39 -6.70 -6.29
C VAL A 99 4.34 -7.40 -5.44
N THR A 100 4.48 -7.28 -4.13
CA THR A 100 3.55 -7.76 -3.12
C THR A 100 3.00 -6.62 -2.29
N LEU A 101 2.00 -6.91 -1.44
CA LEU A 101 1.48 -5.92 -0.49
C LEU A 101 2.55 -5.44 0.49
N ALA A 102 3.53 -6.29 0.83
CA ALA A 102 4.63 -5.94 1.73
C ALA A 102 5.45 -4.75 1.20
N ASP A 103 5.72 -4.72 -0.11
CA ASP A 103 6.42 -3.60 -0.76
C ASP A 103 5.67 -2.28 -0.58
N LEU A 104 4.35 -2.32 -0.76
CA LEU A 104 3.50 -1.13 -0.76
C LEU A 104 3.31 -0.58 0.66
N VAL A 105 3.17 -1.46 1.65
CA VAL A 105 3.08 -1.07 3.06
C VAL A 105 4.41 -0.49 3.52
N LEU A 106 5.53 -1.13 3.16
CA LEU A 106 6.85 -0.65 3.52
C LEU A 106 7.08 0.80 3.04
N ILE A 107 6.86 1.09 1.75
CA ILE A 107 7.06 2.46 1.25
C ILE A 107 6.09 3.47 1.87
N ALA A 108 4.87 3.06 2.21
CA ALA A 108 3.90 3.93 2.89
C ALA A 108 4.42 4.33 4.27
N VAL A 109 4.91 3.38 5.05
CA VAL A 109 5.44 3.65 6.39
C VAL A 109 6.72 4.46 6.32
N ILE A 110 7.60 4.16 5.36
CA ILE A 110 8.84 4.91 5.19
C ILE A 110 8.57 6.37 4.80
N ASP A 111 7.58 6.64 3.94
CA ASP A 111 7.15 8.03 3.64
C ASP A 111 6.80 8.78 4.94
N HIS A 112 5.96 8.19 5.80
CA HIS A 112 5.59 8.80 7.08
C HIS A 112 6.80 9.04 7.99
N VAL A 113 7.75 8.10 8.05
CA VAL A 113 8.98 8.29 8.84
C VAL A 113 9.77 9.49 8.32
N THR A 114 9.89 9.64 7.01
CA THR A 114 10.60 10.78 6.41
C THR A 114 9.84 12.10 6.45
N ASP A 115 8.51 12.07 6.58
CA ASP A 115 7.72 13.27 6.83
C ASP A 115 7.97 13.80 8.26
N LEU A 116 8.27 12.93 9.22
CA LEU A 116 8.66 13.30 10.58
C LEU A 116 10.10 13.81 10.65
N ASP A 117 11.03 13.14 9.96
CA ASP A 117 12.44 13.54 9.86
C ASP A 117 12.99 13.20 8.47
N LYS A 118 13.18 14.25 7.66
CA LYS A 118 13.65 14.12 6.26
C LYS A 118 15.04 13.51 6.14
N GLU A 119 15.87 13.65 7.18
CA GLU A 119 17.25 13.14 7.19
C GLU A 119 17.36 11.77 7.86
N PHE A 120 16.25 11.19 8.32
CA PHE A 120 16.26 9.92 9.05
C PHE A 120 16.96 8.79 8.28
N LEU A 121 16.77 8.75 6.96
CA LEU A 121 17.37 7.76 6.07
C LEU A 121 18.70 8.22 5.44
N THR A 122 19.12 9.48 5.61
CA THR A 122 20.31 10.02 4.94
C THR A 122 21.56 9.27 5.42
N GLY A 123 22.25 8.60 4.49
CA GLY A 123 23.44 7.79 4.77
C GLY A 123 23.19 6.51 5.58
N LYS A 124 21.92 6.13 5.80
CA LYS A 124 21.52 4.97 6.61
C LYS A 124 20.60 4.03 5.82
N TYR A 125 20.41 2.82 6.32
CA TYR A 125 19.46 1.82 5.80
C TYR A 125 19.54 1.61 4.26
N PRO A 126 20.71 1.25 3.71
CA PRO A 126 20.89 1.11 2.27
C PRO A 126 19.92 0.09 1.64
N GLU A 127 19.45 -0.90 2.40
CA GLU A 127 18.47 -1.88 1.95
C GLU A 127 17.09 -1.26 1.68
N ILE A 128 16.68 -0.25 2.45
CA ILE A 128 15.41 0.47 2.23
C ILE A 128 15.51 1.32 0.97
N HIS A 129 16.63 2.03 0.79
CA HIS A 129 16.88 2.81 -0.43
C HIS A 129 16.87 1.91 -1.66
N LYS A 130 17.58 0.78 -1.60
CA LYS A 130 17.64 -0.17 -2.71
C LYS A 130 16.30 -0.83 -2.99
N HIS A 131 15.54 -1.17 -1.95
CA HIS A 131 14.17 -1.67 -2.08
C HIS A 131 13.29 -0.68 -2.86
N ARG A 132 13.29 0.60 -2.48
CA ARG A 132 12.50 1.63 -3.17
C ARG A 132 12.91 1.74 -4.65
N GLU A 133 14.20 1.81 -4.94
CA GLU A 133 14.71 1.86 -6.32
C GLU A 133 14.22 0.65 -7.14
N ASN A 134 14.39 -0.56 -6.60
CA ASN A 134 13.97 -1.80 -7.25
C ASN A 134 12.46 -1.84 -7.48
N LEU A 135 11.66 -1.36 -6.51
CA LEU A 135 10.20 -1.33 -6.59
C LEU A 135 9.71 -0.39 -7.70
N LEU A 136 10.27 0.81 -7.79
CA LEU A 136 9.90 1.78 -8.83
C LEU A 136 10.33 1.30 -10.22
N ALA A 137 11.49 0.65 -10.33
CA ALA A 137 11.92 0.01 -11.58
C ALA A 137 11.02 -1.15 -11.99
N SER A 138 10.51 -1.93 -11.01
CA SER A 138 9.65 -3.09 -11.26
C SER A 138 8.18 -2.73 -11.54
N SER A 139 7.74 -1.51 -11.19
CA SER A 139 6.36 -1.07 -11.38
C SER A 139 6.28 0.36 -11.95
N PRO A 140 6.26 0.51 -13.28
CA PRO A 140 6.12 1.82 -13.93
C PRO A 140 4.84 2.55 -13.53
N ARG A 141 3.75 1.81 -13.27
CA ARG A 141 2.47 2.38 -12.79
C ARG A 141 2.64 3.04 -11.43
N LEU A 142 3.34 2.37 -10.52
CA LEU A 142 3.58 2.89 -9.18
C LEU A 142 4.56 4.07 -9.21
N ALA A 143 5.61 3.99 -10.02
CA ALA A 143 6.55 5.09 -10.23
C ALA A 143 5.83 6.36 -10.72
N LYS A 144 4.99 6.24 -11.76
CA LYS A 144 4.17 7.35 -12.25
C LYS A 144 3.20 7.87 -11.19
N TYR A 145 2.52 6.99 -10.46
CA TYR A 145 1.60 7.41 -9.41
C TYR A 145 2.30 8.20 -8.31
N LEU A 146 3.47 7.75 -7.86
CA LEU A 146 4.20 8.41 -6.79
C LEU A 146 4.82 9.75 -7.22
N SER A 147 5.20 9.91 -8.49
CA SER A 147 5.65 11.21 -9.01
C SER A 147 4.51 12.22 -9.13
N ASP A 148 3.30 11.75 -9.45
CA ASP A 148 2.15 12.62 -9.72
C ASP A 148 1.28 12.87 -8.48
N ARG A 149 1.47 12.10 -7.40
CA ARG A 149 0.66 12.19 -6.17
C ARG A 149 0.80 13.57 -5.54
N ALA A 150 -0.33 14.24 -5.31
CA ALA A 150 -0.36 15.49 -4.54
C ALA A 150 0.22 15.29 -3.13
N ALA A 151 1.10 16.20 -2.70
CA ALA A 151 1.65 16.21 -1.36
C ALA A 151 0.52 16.41 -0.33
N THR A 152 0.55 15.60 0.73
CA THR A 152 -0.37 15.68 1.87
C THR A 152 0.44 15.78 3.16
N PRO A 153 -0.10 16.41 4.22
CA PRO A 153 0.62 16.55 5.49
C PRO A 153 0.68 15.26 6.32
N PHE A 154 0.00 14.20 5.87
CA PHE A 154 -0.06 12.85 6.42
C PHE A 154 -0.51 11.89 5.32
#